data_AF-A0A1Q3AYK7-F1
#
_entry.id   AF-A0A1Q3AYK7-F1
#
_cell.length_a   1.000
_cell.length_b   1.000
_cell.length_c   1.000
_cell.angle_alpha   90.00
_cell.angle_beta   90.00
_cell.angle_gamma   90.00
#
_symmetry.space_group_name_H-M   'P 1'
#
loop_
_entity.id
_entity.type
_entity.pdbx_description
1 polymer ?
#
loop_
_entity_poly.entity_id
_entity_poly.type
_entity_poly.pdbx_seq_one_letter_code
_entity_poly.pdbx_strand_id
1 'polypeptide(L)'
;MVLVCSVCHMSGAHFNPAVTIAFATCKRFPWKQVPAYVSSQILGSTLADGTPLLFDGKQDVFVGTHPTELDIQSFVLEFIITFYLMFVLSGVATDNRAV
;
A
#
# COMPACT_ATOMS: atom_id res chain seq x y z
N MET A 1 -9.39 -2.31 -5.03
CA MET A 1 -10.64 -2.65 -4.29
C MET A 1 -10.93 -4.14 -4.22
N VAL A 2 -10.91 -4.89 -5.33
CA VAL A 2 -11.19 -6.34 -5.32
C VAL A 2 -10.41 -7.09 -4.23
N LEU A 3 -9.08 -6.96 -4.19
CA LEU A 3 -8.25 -7.62 -3.18
C LEU A 3 -8.61 -7.22 -1.75
N VAL A 4 -8.86 -5.93 -1.51
CA VAL A 4 -9.26 -5.43 -0.18
C VAL A 4 -10.57 -6.07 0.24
N CYS A 5 -11.59 -6.09 -0.63
CA CYS A 5 -12.86 -6.73 -0.33
C CYS A 5 -12.73 -8.25 -0.10
N SER A 6 -11.81 -8.91 -0.80
CA SER A 6 -11.62 -10.36 -0.68
C SER A 6 -10.89 -10.78 0.59
N VAL A 7 -9.87 -10.05 1.02
CA VAL A 7 -8.98 -10.49 2.12
C VAL A 7 -8.96 -9.56 3.34
N CYS A 8 -9.79 -8.50 3.40
CA CYS A 8 -9.83 -7.60 4.55
C CYS A 8 -10.11 -8.33 5.86
N HIS A 9 -11.01 -9.31 5.86
CA HIS A 9 -11.35 -10.09 7.06
C HIS A 9 -10.23 -11.04 7.50
N MET A 10 -9.31 -11.40 6.59
CA MET A 10 -8.18 -12.31 6.91
C MET A 10 -7.00 -11.53 7.48
N SER A 11 -6.59 -10.45 6.82
CA SER A 11 -5.31 -9.79 7.10
C SER A 11 -5.42 -8.30 7.42
N GLY A 12 -6.61 -7.70 7.36
CA GLY A 12 -6.80 -6.25 7.37
C GLY A 12 -6.46 -5.58 6.04
N ALA A 13 -5.92 -6.32 5.07
CA ALA A 13 -5.69 -5.89 3.69
C ALA A 13 -4.96 -4.53 3.55
N HIS A 14 -3.85 -4.32 4.28
CA HIS A 14 -3.17 -3.01 4.23
C HIS A 14 -2.57 -2.72 2.85
N PHE A 15 -2.00 -3.74 2.18
CA PHE A 15 -1.36 -3.66 0.85
C PHE A 15 -0.40 -2.48 0.62
N ASN A 16 0.06 -1.83 1.68
CA ASN A 16 0.87 -0.63 1.65
C ASN A 16 1.71 -0.55 2.95
N PRO A 17 3.04 -0.40 2.86
CA PRO A 17 3.90 -0.26 4.04
C PRO A 17 3.57 0.95 4.92
N ALA A 18 3.26 2.12 4.32
CA ALA A 18 2.88 3.32 5.06
C ALA A 18 1.60 3.11 5.88
N VAL A 19 0.62 2.41 5.32
CA VAL A 19 -0.62 2.02 6.04
C VAL A 19 -0.29 1.09 7.20
N THR A 20 0.55 0.09 6.96
CA THR A 20 0.95 -0.90 7.99
C THR A 20 1.66 -0.24 9.16
N ILE A 21 2.58 0.69 8.88
CA ILE A 21 3.30 1.46 9.88
C ILE A 21 2.33 2.38 10.63
N ALA A 22 1.44 3.08 9.94
CA ALA A 22 0.47 3.96 10.58
C ALA A 22 -0.51 3.20 11.50
N PHE A 23 -0.95 2.01 11.11
CA PHE A 23 -1.78 1.17 11.98
C PHE A 23 -0.99 0.67 13.20
N ALA A 24 0.30 0.38 13.04
CA ALA A 24 1.18 0.00 14.15
C ALA A 24 1.43 1.16 15.12
N THR A 25 1.65 2.39 14.63
CA THR A 25 1.80 3.59 15.48
C THR A 25 0.51 3.91 16.23
N CYS A 26 -0.65 3.70 15.61
CA CYS A 26 -1.96 3.82 16.25
C CYS A 26 -2.32 2.63 17.17
N LYS A 27 -1.40 1.68 17.42
CA LYS A 27 -1.61 0.47 18.23
C LYS A 27 -2.75 -0.44 17.74
N ARG A 28 -3.13 -0.32 16.47
CA ARG A 28 -4.13 -1.18 15.81
C ARG A 28 -3.50 -2.40 15.14
N PHE A 29 -2.17 -2.43 15.00
CA PHE A 29 -1.42 -3.55 14.46
C PHE A 29 -0.15 -3.83 15.30
N PRO A 30 0.18 -5.09 15.61
CA PRO A 30 1.34 -5.40 16.46
C PRO A 30 2.67 -5.14 15.73
N TRP A 31 3.53 -4.32 16.33
CA TRP A 31 4.86 -3.98 15.79
C TRP A 31 5.73 -5.19 15.43
N LYS A 32 5.62 -6.29 16.17
CA LYS A 32 6.38 -7.52 15.89
C LYS A 32 6.04 -8.15 14.53
N GLN A 33 4.84 -7.91 14.01
CA GLN A 33 4.40 -8.45 12.73
C GLN A 33 4.69 -7.51 11.55
N VAL A 34 5.00 -6.23 11.82
CA VAL A 34 5.26 -5.22 10.78
C VAL A 34 6.35 -5.65 9.82
N PRO A 35 7.53 -6.16 10.25
CA PRO A 35 8.58 -6.55 9.31
C PRO A 35 8.11 -7.62 8.32
N ALA A 36 7.47 -8.69 8.82
CA ALA A 36 6.96 -9.77 7.96
C ALA A 36 5.85 -9.28 7.00
N TYR A 37 4.97 -8.40 7.48
CA TYR A 37 3.86 -7.85 6.69
C TYR A 37 4.35 -6.88 5.62
N VAL A 38 5.36 -6.05 5.91
CA VAL A 38 5.99 -5.17 4.92
C VAL A 38 6.81 -5.98 3.93
N SER A 39 7.53 -7.01 4.37
CA SER A 39 8.25 -7.91 3.47
C SER A 39 7.32 -8.60 2.47
N SER A 40 6.14 -9.08 2.91
CA SER A 40 5.17 -9.70 1.99
C SER A 40 4.57 -8.69 1.00
N GLN A 41 4.34 -7.44 1.42
CA GLN A 41 3.89 -6.37 0.53
C GLN A 41 4.92 -6.05 -0.56
N ILE A 42 6.20 -5.92 -0.17
CA ILE A 42 7.29 -5.65 -1.12
C ILE A 42 7.45 -6.81 -2.09
N LEU A 43 7.49 -8.06 -1.59
CA LEU A 43 7.58 -9.24 -2.43
C LEU A 43 6.40 -9.35 -3.40
N GLY A 44 5.18 -9.12 -2.92
CA GLY A 44 3.99 -9.10 -3.76
C GLY A 44 4.06 -8.02 -4.85
N SER A 45 4.54 -6.83 -4.52
CA SER A 45 4.73 -5.74 -5.49
C SER A 45 5.78 -6.08 -6.54
N THR A 46 6.92 -6.66 -6.15
CA THR A 46 7.98 -7.06 -7.07
C THR A 46 7.52 -8.19 -8.00
N LEU A 47 6.77 -9.17 -7.48
CA LEU A 47 6.22 -10.25 -8.30
C LEU A 47 5.14 -9.74 -9.26
N ALA A 48 4.30 -8.79 -8.83
CA ALA A 48 3.31 -8.16 -9.68
C ALA A 48 3.96 -7.37 -10.82
N ASP A 49 5.01 -6.60 -10.52
CA ASP A 49 5.83 -5.90 -11.53
C ASP A 49 6.50 -6.85 -12.52
N GLY A 50 6.95 -8.01 -12.04
CA GLY A 50 7.55 -9.05 -12.87
C GLY A 50 6.54 -9.91 -13.65
N THR A 51 5.25 -9.85 -13.35
CA THR A 51 4.24 -10.72 -13.99
C THR A 51 4.10 -10.48 -15.50
N PRO A 52 4.10 -9.24 -16.03
CA PRO A 52 4.01 -8.95 -17.46
C PRO A 52 5.11 -9.59 -18.31
N LEU A 53 6.32 -9.78 -17.76
CA LEU A 53 7.42 -10.49 -18.44
C LEU A 53 7.04 -11.90 -18.87
N LEU A 54 6.13 -12.56 -18.15
CA LEU A 54 5.71 -13.92 -18.44
C LEU A 54 4.71 -14.01 -19.60
N PHE A 55 4.08 -12.89 -19.98
CA PHE A 55 2.96 -12.89 -20.94
C PHE A 55 3.27 -12.16 -22.25
N ASP A 56 4.00 -11.03 -22.24
CA ASP A 56 4.15 -10.17 -23.44
C ASP A 56 5.59 -9.78 -23.80
N GLY A 57 6.59 -10.23 -23.03
CA GLY A 57 8.02 -10.20 -23.40
C GLY A 57 8.68 -8.84 -23.64
N LYS A 58 7.96 -7.71 -23.57
CA LYS A 58 8.51 -6.36 -23.75
C LYS A 58 8.50 -5.58 -22.44
N GLN A 59 9.65 -5.02 -22.10
CA GLN A 59 9.86 -4.12 -20.97
C GLN A 59 10.38 -2.77 -21.46
N ASP A 60 9.47 -1.83 -21.71
CA ASP A 60 9.81 -0.41 -21.87
C ASP A 60 9.00 0.46 -20.89
N VAL A 61 8.45 -0.13 -19.83
CA VAL A 61 7.63 0.57 -18.85
C VAL A 61 8.29 0.47 -17.49
N PHE A 62 8.96 1.55 -17.09
CA PHE A 62 9.23 1.77 -15.67
C PHE A 62 7.87 1.93 -14.97
N VAL A 63 7.43 0.91 -14.25
CA VAL A 63 6.13 0.89 -13.55
C VAL A 63 6.18 1.70 -12.25
N GLY A 64 7.37 2.14 -11.85
CA GLY A 64 7.58 3.02 -10.70
C GLY A 64 7.14 4.47 -10.99
N THR A 65 6.89 5.21 -9.92
CA THR A 65 6.62 6.65 -10.02
C THR A 65 7.89 7.37 -10.45
N HIS A 66 7.90 7.96 -11.65
CA HIS A 66 8.97 8.86 -12.08
C HIS A 66 8.61 10.30 -11.70
N PRO A 67 9.48 11.04 -10.99
CA PRO A 67 9.23 12.45 -10.72
C PRO A 67 9.26 13.24 -12.03
N THR A 68 8.19 13.98 -12.33
CA THR A 68 8.03 14.65 -13.64
C THR A 68 8.80 15.97 -13.74
N GLU A 69 9.00 16.69 -12.63
CA GLU A 69 9.60 18.04 -12.61
C GLU A 69 10.61 18.24 -11.47
N LEU A 70 10.13 18.33 -10.22
CA LEU A 70 10.97 18.50 -9.02
C LEU A 70 10.69 17.41 -7.98
N ASP A 71 11.74 16.93 -7.33
CA ASP A 71 11.65 15.95 -6.24
C ASP A 71 10.78 16.46 -5.09
N ILE A 72 10.88 17.76 -4.76
CA ILE A 72 10.08 18.40 -3.71
C ILE A 72 8.59 18.36 -4.05
N GLN A 73 8.22 18.60 -5.31
CA GLN A 73 6.83 18.56 -5.74
C GLN A 73 6.26 17.15 -5.65
N SER A 74 7.04 16.15 -6.10
CA SER A 74 6.66 14.74 -6.02
C SER A 74 6.52 14.29 -4.57
N PHE A 75 7.45 14.71 -3.69
CA PHE A 75 7.37 14.45 -2.25
C PHE A 75 6.13 15.07 -1.60
N VAL A 76 5.82 16.34 -1.91
CA VAL A 76 4.62 17.02 -1.39
C VAL A 76 3.35 16.33 -1.88
N LEU A 77 3.29 15.94 -3.16
CA LEU A 77 2.16 15.19 -3.70
C LEU A 77 2.02 13.82 -3.01
N GLU A 78 3.11 13.09 -2.84
CA GLU A 78 3.11 11.78 -2.18
C GLU A 78 2.62 11.87 -0.73
N PHE A 79 3.00 12.94 -0.02
CA PHE A 79 2.48 13.23 1.31
C PHE A 79 0.97 13.49 1.29
N ILE A 80 0.47 14.34 0.38
CA ILE A 80 -0.96 14.68 0.29
C ILE A 80 -1.82 13.47 -0.08
N ILE A 81 -1.41 12.68 -1.08
CA ILE A 81 -2.19 11.50 -1.50
C ILE A 81 -2.17 10.42 -0.43
N THR A 82 -1.06 10.23 0.27
CA THR A 82 -0.96 9.26 1.37
C THR A 82 -1.80 9.71 2.56
N PHE A 83 -1.85 11.01 2.83
CA PHE A 83 -2.75 11.58 3.84
C PHE A 83 -4.22 11.28 3.52
N TYR A 84 -4.67 11.51 2.28
CA TYR A 84 -6.05 11.19 1.89
C TYR A 84 -6.35 9.69 1.96
N LEU A 85 -5.41 8.85 1.52
CA LEU A 85 -5.52 7.40 1.68
C LEU A 85 -5.71 7.01 3.16
N MET A 86 -4.87 7.56 4.05
CA MET A 86 -4.94 7.27 5.48
C MET A 86 -6.20 7.83 6.14
N PHE A 87 -6.67 9.01 5.72
CA PHE A 87 -7.91 9.59 6.21
C PHE A 87 -9.11 8.68 5.90
N VAL A 88 -9.21 8.22 4.64
CA VAL A 88 -10.26 7.29 4.21
C VAL A 88 -10.12 5.93 4.91
N LEU A 89 -8.92 5.36 4.97
CA LEU A 89 -8.68 4.08 5.63
C LEU A 89 -9.00 4.12 7.12
N SER A 90 -8.62 5.19 7.82
CA SER A 90 -8.98 5.36 9.21
C SER A 90 -10.49 5.46 9.37
N GLY A 91 -11.17 6.27 8.55
CA GLY A 91 -12.62 6.36 8.57
C GLY A 91 -13.31 5.02 8.37
N VAL A 92 -12.90 4.25 7.37
CA VAL A 92 -13.55 2.96 7.03
C VAL A 92 -13.16 1.83 7.99
N ALA A 93 -11.88 1.73 8.38
CA ALA A 93 -11.39 0.62 9.18
C ALA A 93 -11.62 0.80 10.69
N THR A 94 -11.99 2.00 11.13
CA THR A 94 -12.19 2.30 12.56
C THR A 94 -13.63 2.65 12.93
N ASP A 95 -14.51 2.82 11.94
CA ASP A 95 -15.93 3.04 12.20
C ASP A 95 -16.62 1.71 12.57
N ASN A 96 -17.07 1.63 13.82
CA ASN A 96 -17.83 0.50 14.34
C ASN A 96 -19.24 0.38 13.72
N ARG A 97 -19.68 1.34 12.90
CA ARG A 97 -20.93 1.27 12.13
C ARG A 97 -20.76 0.65 10.74
N ALA A 98 -19.51 0.51 10.28
CA ALA A 98 -19.19 -0.08 8.98
C ALA A 98 -19.13 -1.63 9.01
N VAL A 99 -19.40 -2.23 10.18
CA VAL A 99 -19.54 -3.68 10.42
C VAL A 99 -20.90 -4.00 11.01
#